data_AF-A0A6P2ABG6-F1
#
_entry.id   AF-A0A6P2ABG6-F1
#
_cell.length_a   1.000
_cell.length_b   1.000
_cell.length_c   1.000
_cell.angle_alpha   90.00
_cell.angle_beta   90.00
_cell.angle_gamma   90.00
#
_symmetry.space_group_name_H-M   'P 1'
#
loop_
_entity.id
_entity.type
_entity.pdbx_description
1 polymer ?
#
loop_
_entity_poly.entity_id
_entity_poly.type
_entity_poly.pdbx_seq_one_letter_code
_entity_poly.pdbx_strand_id
1 'polypeptide(L)'
;MNNLETELKKIKQLIAGIENSKNLTEFQSIKLPLQLIQASFELSQCLMSPEIIQQISKEDEDSLDAWVITLSHILPMQNMIINTWLNQLKNLSIPISLVQKLANHHYFLEQIQEKHSRLLQSASQLLAQEEFLENQQQQYLQIQEKIQKLTLIESQLQGINVEALKAEIDQQADRIEPEAKKLAELQQKRFDLNKKIQELEEEKQKLDGEIEYLEIRHQKLTSITSHKTEVLKSLIVGEQPLLEEITTNLDSELQLNRENYRQTWEALQKMIQASEEYYNQNLELQNSFQLHFESNREFSQKLVVDQSKIQQFLTTLEDTLQQLDEELAVAYKLLENAKRKQEFRFGYDPT
;
A
#
# COMPACT_ATOMS: atom_id res chain seq x y z
N MET A 1 85.45 -36.62 43.64
CA MET A 1 85.54 -36.28 45.08
C MET A 1 86.88 -36.68 45.72
N ASN A 2 87.47 -37.86 45.46
CA ASN A 2 88.75 -38.27 46.07
C ASN A 2 89.97 -37.36 45.76
N ASN A 3 89.96 -36.62 44.64
CA ASN A 3 91.10 -35.77 44.25
C ASN A 3 91.13 -34.43 45.02
N LEU A 4 89.95 -33.85 45.31
CA LEU A 4 89.84 -32.56 45.99
C LEU A 4 90.34 -32.63 47.44
N GLU A 5 89.91 -33.65 48.18
CA GLU A 5 90.33 -33.85 49.57
C GLU A 5 91.83 -34.15 49.68
N THR A 6 92.39 -34.83 48.67
CA THR A 6 93.82 -35.13 48.58
C THR A 6 94.64 -33.85 48.37
N GLU A 7 94.23 -32.98 47.44
CA GLU A 7 94.93 -31.71 47.19
C GLU A 7 94.78 -30.71 48.34
N LEU A 8 93.61 -30.63 48.99
CA LEU A 8 93.43 -29.81 50.19
C LEU A 8 94.32 -30.27 51.35
N LYS A 9 94.51 -31.59 51.52
CA LYS A 9 95.42 -32.15 52.52
C LYS A 9 96.87 -31.82 52.22
N LYS A 10 97.28 -31.87 50.95
CA LYS A 10 98.61 -31.49 50.47
C LYS A 10 98.92 -30.01 50.73
N ILE A 11 97.97 -29.11 50.45
CA ILE A 11 98.10 -27.68 50.77
C ILE A 11 98.28 -27.44 52.27
N LYS A 12 97.45 -28.07 53.11
CA LYS A 12 97.57 -27.96 54.58
C LYS A 12 98.93 -28.46 55.09
N GLN A 13 99.45 -29.54 54.52
CA GLN A 13 100.78 -30.06 54.84
C GLN A 13 101.91 -29.11 54.41
N LEU A 14 101.79 -28.48 53.24
CA LEU A 14 102.76 -27.49 52.76
C LEU A 14 102.75 -26.22 53.62
N ILE A 15 101.58 -25.72 54.03
CA ILE A 15 101.44 -24.57 54.94
C ILE A 15 102.10 -24.89 56.29
N ALA A 16 101.75 -26.03 56.90
CA ALA A 16 102.38 -26.46 58.16
C ALA A 16 103.90 -26.67 58.01
N GLY A 17 104.37 -27.13 56.84
CA GLY A 17 105.79 -27.26 56.53
C GLY A 17 106.51 -25.91 56.45
N ILE A 18 105.86 -24.87 55.92
CA ILE A 18 106.38 -23.51 55.87
C ILE A 18 106.43 -22.91 57.29
N GLU A 19 105.34 -23.02 58.06
CA GLU A 19 105.25 -22.49 59.43
C GLU A 19 106.27 -23.12 60.39
N ASN A 20 106.56 -24.42 60.22
CA ASN A 20 107.54 -25.13 61.04
C ASN A 20 108.99 -24.97 60.54
N SER A 21 109.20 -24.38 59.36
CA SER A 21 110.53 -24.15 58.83
C SER A 21 111.17 -22.94 59.51
N LYS A 22 112.27 -23.17 60.24
CA LYS A 22 112.99 -22.09 60.96
C LYS A 22 113.82 -21.21 60.04
N ASN A 23 114.13 -21.67 58.83
CA ASN A 23 114.94 -20.95 57.86
C ASN A 23 114.55 -21.31 56.43
N LEU A 24 114.17 -20.33 55.62
CA LEU A 24 113.81 -20.49 54.20
C LEU A 24 115.03 -20.45 53.26
N THR A 25 116.25 -20.35 53.79
CA THR A 25 117.47 -20.39 52.96
C THR A 25 118.00 -21.79 52.69
N GLU A 26 117.44 -22.82 53.34
CA GLU A 26 117.82 -24.21 53.10
C GLU A 26 117.15 -24.76 51.83
N PHE A 27 117.87 -25.56 51.05
CA PHE A 27 117.40 -26.07 49.76
C PHE A 27 116.06 -26.84 49.84
N GLN A 28 115.79 -27.49 50.97
CA GLN A 28 114.54 -28.23 51.16
C GLN A 28 113.35 -27.33 51.53
N SER A 29 113.58 -26.20 52.19
CA SER A 29 112.54 -25.25 52.61
C SER A 29 112.30 -24.12 51.59
N ILE A 30 113.32 -23.74 50.81
CA ILE A 30 113.22 -22.69 49.77
C ILE A 30 112.20 -23.02 48.67
N LYS A 31 111.95 -24.31 48.43
CA LYS A 31 110.97 -24.78 47.44
C LYS A 31 109.53 -24.81 47.97
N LEU A 32 109.30 -24.76 49.29
CA LEU A 32 107.98 -24.94 49.88
C LEU A 32 106.97 -23.86 49.41
N PRO A 33 107.33 -22.56 49.32
CA PRO A 33 106.41 -21.55 48.81
C PRO A 33 106.02 -21.80 47.33
N LEU A 34 106.96 -22.29 46.51
CA LEU A 34 106.69 -22.60 45.11
C LEU A 34 105.82 -23.86 44.96
N GLN A 35 106.05 -24.87 45.80
CA GLN A 35 105.21 -26.07 45.87
C GLN A 35 103.79 -25.75 46.33
N LEU A 36 103.63 -24.77 47.23
CA LEU A 36 102.31 -24.28 47.64
C LEU A 36 101.56 -23.64 46.47
N ILE A 37 102.22 -22.77 45.71
CA ILE A 37 101.63 -22.14 44.50
C ILE A 37 101.21 -23.21 43.49
N GLN A 38 102.05 -24.22 43.26
CA GLN A 38 101.72 -25.33 42.36
C GLN A 38 100.50 -26.12 42.85
N ALA A 39 100.45 -26.47 44.14
CA ALA A 39 99.33 -27.19 44.72
C ALA A 39 98.03 -26.37 44.68
N SER A 40 98.10 -25.05 44.85
CA SER A 40 96.95 -24.16 44.67
C SER A 40 96.42 -24.18 43.24
N PHE A 41 97.30 -24.21 42.23
CA PHE A 41 96.89 -24.32 40.83
C PHE A 41 96.24 -25.67 40.51
N GLU A 42 96.79 -26.77 41.03
CA GLU A 42 96.24 -28.12 40.91
C GLU A 42 94.85 -28.23 41.58
N LEU A 43 94.66 -27.58 42.74
CA LEU A 43 93.35 -27.48 43.40
C LEU A 43 92.34 -26.71 42.54
N SER A 44 92.75 -25.59 41.94
CA SER A 44 91.89 -24.81 41.03
C SER A 44 91.44 -25.64 39.83
N GLN A 45 92.30 -26.48 39.25
CA GLN A 45 91.93 -27.39 38.18
C GLN A 45 90.91 -28.46 38.63
N CYS A 46 91.02 -28.95 39.87
CA CYS A 46 90.08 -29.92 40.42
C CYS A 46 88.70 -29.32 40.72
N LEU A 47 88.65 -28.05 41.12
CA LEU A 47 87.42 -27.31 41.37
C LEU A 47 86.74 -26.85 40.08
N MET A 48 87.50 -26.73 38.99
CA MET A 48 87.07 -26.16 37.71
C MET A 48 87.16 -27.20 36.60
N SER A 49 86.42 -28.30 36.74
CA SER A 49 86.34 -29.30 35.68
C SER A 49 85.54 -28.77 34.47
N PRO A 50 85.78 -29.29 33.25
CA PRO A 50 85.04 -28.87 32.05
C PRO A 50 83.53 -28.92 32.21
N GLU A 51 83.03 -29.88 33.00
CA GLU A 51 81.60 -30.06 33.28
C GLU A 51 81.03 -28.91 34.12
N ILE A 52 81.80 -28.41 35.10
CA ILE A 52 81.40 -27.28 35.95
C ILE A 52 81.37 -25.99 35.13
N ILE A 53 82.35 -25.80 34.24
CA ILE A 53 82.39 -24.64 33.35
C ILE A 53 81.20 -24.64 32.38
N GLN A 54 80.81 -25.81 31.84
CA GLN A 54 79.63 -25.96 30.98
C GLN A 54 78.30 -25.76 31.71
N GLN A 55 78.25 -26.00 33.01
CA GLN A 55 77.07 -25.70 33.83
C GLN A 55 76.95 -24.19 34.05
N ILE A 56 78.04 -23.53 34.43
CA ILE A 56 78.09 -22.07 34.62
C ILE A 56 77.72 -21.34 33.32
N SER A 57 78.21 -21.80 32.16
CA SER A 57 77.90 -21.18 30.86
C SER A 57 76.40 -21.20 30.48
N LYS A 58 75.59 -22.02 31.14
CA LYS A 58 74.13 -22.12 30.90
C LYS A 58 73.31 -21.36 31.94
N GLU A 59 73.87 -21.13 33.12
CA GLU A 59 73.15 -20.57 34.27
C GLU A 59 73.50 -19.10 34.51
N ASP A 60 74.75 -18.70 34.27
CA ASP A 60 75.24 -17.34 34.55
C ASP A 60 76.46 -16.97 33.68
N GLU A 61 76.20 -16.21 32.61
CA GLU A 61 77.21 -15.73 31.66
C GLU A 61 78.19 -14.73 32.30
N ASP A 62 77.72 -13.87 33.21
CA ASP A 62 78.54 -12.88 33.92
C ASP A 62 79.60 -13.54 34.81
N SER A 63 79.25 -14.67 35.43
CA SER A 63 80.20 -15.49 36.20
C SER A 63 81.29 -16.07 35.31
N LEU A 64 80.97 -16.51 34.09
CA LEU A 64 81.96 -17.06 33.15
C LEU A 64 82.93 -15.97 32.68
N ASP A 65 82.44 -14.76 32.42
CA ASP A 65 83.28 -13.61 32.08
C ASP A 65 84.21 -13.22 33.22
N ALA A 66 83.72 -13.17 34.47
CA ALA A 66 84.56 -12.92 35.64
C ALA A 66 85.68 -13.97 35.79
N TRP A 67 85.40 -15.23 35.43
CA TRP A 67 86.38 -16.31 35.42
C TRP A 67 87.43 -16.14 34.31
N VAL A 68 87.00 -15.86 33.08
CA VAL A 68 87.90 -15.61 31.94
C VAL A 68 88.83 -14.43 32.24
N ILE A 69 88.28 -13.36 32.82
CA ILE A 69 89.05 -12.19 33.28
C ILE A 69 90.08 -12.63 34.33
N THR A 70 89.68 -13.39 35.36
CA THR A 70 90.58 -13.82 36.43
C THR A 70 91.72 -14.70 35.91
N LEU A 71 91.43 -15.66 35.02
CA LEU A 71 92.44 -16.52 34.40
C LEU A 71 93.38 -15.73 33.49
N SER A 72 92.87 -14.73 32.78
CA SER A 72 93.67 -13.88 31.90
C SER A 72 94.75 -13.07 32.64
N HIS A 73 94.55 -12.81 33.95
CA HIS A 73 95.50 -12.09 34.80
C HIS A 73 96.65 -12.94 35.35
N ILE A 74 96.55 -14.28 35.33
CA ILE A 74 97.54 -15.18 35.93
C ILE A 74 98.90 -15.08 35.22
N LEU A 75 98.92 -15.13 33.88
CA LEU A 75 100.16 -15.10 33.10
C LEU A 75 100.88 -13.73 33.19
N PRO A 76 100.19 -12.57 33.08
CA PRO A 76 100.78 -11.27 33.39
C PRO A 76 101.36 -11.18 34.80
N MET A 77 100.69 -11.75 35.81
CA MET A 77 101.16 -11.74 37.19
C MET A 77 102.44 -12.57 37.36
N GLN A 78 102.52 -13.74 36.72
CA GLN A 78 103.75 -14.55 36.69
C GLN A 78 104.91 -13.81 36.05
N ASN A 79 104.67 -13.13 34.92
CA ASN A 79 105.67 -12.30 34.25
C ASN A 79 106.14 -11.13 35.13
N MET A 80 105.21 -10.46 35.83
CA MET A 80 105.54 -9.39 36.77
C MET A 80 106.45 -9.87 37.90
N ILE A 81 106.14 -11.02 38.50
CA ILE A 81 106.95 -11.62 39.57
C ILE A 81 108.35 -11.95 39.06
N ILE A 82 108.46 -12.64 37.93
CA ILE A 82 109.77 -13.04 37.38
C ILE A 82 110.62 -11.83 36.99
N ASN A 83 110.03 -10.81 36.36
CA ASN A 83 110.73 -9.57 36.02
C ASN A 83 111.25 -8.84 37.27
N THR A 84 110.45 -8.79 38.34
CA THR A 84 110.85 -8.21 39.63
C THR A 84 112.07 -8.91 40.21
N TRP A 85 112.04 -10.24 40.26
CA TRP A 85 113.17 -11.05 40.74
C TRP A 85 114.40 -10.93 39.83
N LEU A 86 114.22 -10.88 38.51
CA LEU A 86 115.32 -10.73 37.56
C LEU A 86 116.07 -9.41 37.78
N ASN A 87 115.35 -8.31 38.02
CA ASN A 87 115.95 -7.01 38.31
C ASN A 87 116.66 -6.99 39.68
N GLN A 88 116.14 -7.69 40.68
CA GLN A 88 116.80 -7.83 41.98
C GLN A 88 118.05 -8.70 41.92
N LEU A 89 118.01 -9.82 41.21
CA LEU A 89 119.12 -10.78 41.08
C LEU A 89 120.29 -10.22 40.27
N LYS A 90 120.05 -9.32 39.31
CA LYS A 90 121.09 -8.60 38.56
C LYS A 90 122.02 -7.77 39.46
N ASN A 91 121.52 -7.32 40.61
CA ASN A 91 122.27 -6.48 41.55
C ASN A 91 123.01 -7.29 42.63
N LEU A 92 122.92 -8.62 42.60
CA LEU A 92 123.56 -9.53 43.55
C LEU A 92 124.74 -10.26 42.90
N SER A 93 125.78 -10.58 43.68
CA SER A 93 126.97 -11.31 43.22
C SER A 93 126.70 -12.81 43.01
N ILE A 94 125.78 -13.13 42.10
CA ILE A 94 125.31 -14.49 41.78
C ILE A 94 125.93 -14.95 40.45
N PRO A 95 126.14 -16.26 40.22
CA PRO A 95 126.61 -16.75 38.93
C PRO A 95 125.78 -16.25 37.74
N ILE A 96 126.45 -15.69 36.74
CA ILE A 96 125.85 -15.12 35.53
C ILE A 96 124.95 -16.14 34.80
N SER A 97 125.28 -17.43 34.87
CA SER A 97 124.49 -18.51 34.29
C SER A 97 123.08 -18.63 34.86
N LEU A 98 122.85 -18.26 36.13
CA LEU A 98 121.52 -18.27 36.74
C LEU A 98 120.69 -17.06 36.30
N VAL A 99 121.31 -15.89 36.20
CA VAL A 99 120.67 -14.67 35.68
C VAL A 99 120.27 -14.87 34.21
N GLN A 100 121.14 -15.49 33.40
CA GLN A 100 120.84 -15.83 32.00
C GLN A 100 119.72 -16.86 31.88
N LYS A 101 119.70 -17.91 32.73
CA LYS A 101 118.59 -18.88 32.74
C LYS A 101 117.26 -18.19 33.04
N LEU A 102 117.20 -17.35 34.06
CA LEU A 102 115.98 -16.62 34.40
C LEU A 102 115.54 -15.66 33.29
N ALA A 103 116.49 -14.95 32.67
CA ALA A 103 116.22 -14.07 31.54
C ALA A 103 115.66 -14.81 30.32
N ASN A 104 116.21 -15.99 30.00
CA ASN A 104 115.66 -16.84 28.95
C ASN A 104 114.23 -17.28 29.27
N HIS A 105 113.95 -17.69 30.52
CA HIS A 105 112.59 -18.09 30.92
C HIS A 105 111.61 -16.92 30.87
N HIS A 106 112.03 -15.72 31.30
CA HIS A 106 111.21 -14.52 31.18
C HIS A 106 110.88 -14.21 29.72
N TYR A 107 111.87 -14.24 28.84
CA TYR A 107 111.67 -14.06 27.40
C TYR A 107 110.70 -15.09 26.80
N PHE A 108 110.81 -16.37 27.19
CA PHE A 108 109.85 -17.39 26.75
C PHE A 108 108.42 -17.10 27.24
N LEU A 109 108.26 -16.65 28.48
CA LEU A 109 106.93 -16.31 29.01
C LEU A 109 106.34 -15.05 28.37
N GLU A 110 107.16 -14.06 28.02
CA GLU A 110 106.72 -12.91 27.23
C GLU A 110 106.22 -13.35 25.84
N GLN A 111 106.94 -14.24 25.17
CA GLN A 111 106.49 -14.79 23.89
C GLN A 111 105.17 -15.57 24.02
N ILE A 112 105.01 -16.36 25.09
CA ILE A 112 103.76 -17.09 25.35
C ILE A 112 102.61 -16.10 25.60
N GLN A 113 102.84 -15.05 26.38
CA GLN A 113 101.84 -14.01 26.63
C GLN A 113 101.43 -13.30 25.34
N GLU A 114 102.39 -12.96 24.47
CA GLU A 114 102.10 -12.34 23.18
C GLU A 114 101.28 -13.27 22.28
N LYS A 115 101.66 -14.56 22.20
CA LYS A 115 100.89 -15.57 21.45
C LYS A 115 99.47 -15.74 21.99
N HIS A 116 99.31 -15.77 23.31
CA HIS A 116 98.00 -15.88 23.95
C HIS A 116 97.13 -14.65 23.67
N SER A 117 97.70 -13.44 23.75
CA SER A 117 97.00 -12.20 23.40
C SER A 117 96.54 -12.19 21.94
N ARG A 118 97.41 -12.60 21.00
CA ARG A 118 97.04 -12.73 19.58
C ARG A 118 95.95 -13.78 19.37
N LEU A 119 96.01 -14.91 20.08
CA LEU A 119 95.01 -15.96 20.00
C LEU A 119 93.64 -15.48 20.51
N LEU A 120 93.60 -14.76 21.64
CA LEU A 120 92.38 -14.15 22.16
C LEU A 120 91.79 -13.12 21.16
N GLN A 121 92.64 -12.29 20.55
CA GLN A 121 92.20 -11.36 19.50
C GLN A 121 91.66 -12.07 18.25
N SER A 122 92.28 -13.17 17.83
CA SER A 122 91.77 -13.95 16.70
C SER A 122 90.46 -14.66 17.02
N ALA A 123 90.29 -15.12 18.27
CA ALA A 123 89.06 -15.76 18.72
C ALA A 123 87.88 -14.78 18.71
N SER A 124 88.08 -13.54 19.17
CA SER A 124 87.03 -12.52 19.11
C SER A 124 86.67 -12.13 17.68
N GLN A 125 87.65 -12.06 16.77
CA GLN A 125 87.39 -11.84 15.35
C GLN A 125 86.60 -12.99 14.72
N LEU A 126 86.90 -14.23 15.09
CA LEU A 126 86.21 -15.41 14.58
C LEU A 126 84.76 -15.44 15.07
N LEU A 127 84.51 -15.17 16.34
CA LEU A 127 83.15 -15.07 16.90
C LEU A 127 82.34 -13.97 16.20
N ALA A 128 82.93 -12.79 15.99
CA ALA A 128 82.27 -11.71 15.25
C ALA A 128 81.96 -12.09 13.78
N GLN A 129 82.83 -12.89 13.14
CA GLN A 129 82.57 -13.41 11.80
C GLN A 129 81.46 -14.46 11.79
N GLU A 130 81.39 -15.32 12.81
CA GLU A 130 80.33 -16.31 12.97
C GLU A 130 78.96 -15.63 13.13
N GLU A 131 78.84 -14.64 14.02
CA GLU A 131 77.61 -13.85 14.16
C GLU A 131 77.20 -13.15 12.85
N PHE A 132 78.17 -12.59 12.13
CA PHE A 132 77.90 -11.98 10.83
C PHE A 132 77.39 -13.00 9.81
N LEU A 133 77.98 -14.20 9.75
CA LEU A 133 77.56 -15.27 8.84
C LEU A 133 76.16 -15.80 9.19
N GLU A 134 75.83 -15.95 10.47
CA GLU A 134 74.49 -16.33 10.91
C GLU A 134 73.44 -15.30 10.47
N ASN A 135 73.74 -14.01 10.62
CA ASN A 135 72.86 -12.94 10.16
C ASN A 135 72.66 -12.98 8.63
N GLN A 136 73.75 -13.16 7.87
CA GLN A 136 73.68 -13.29 6.41
C GLN A 136 72.86 -14.52 5.98
N GLN A 137 73.01 -15.64 6.68
CA GLN A 137 72.23 -16.85 6.43
C GLN A 137 70.73 -16.61 6.64
N GLN A 138 70.34 -15.92 7.72
CA GLN A 138 68.95 -15.54 7.95
C GLN A 138 68.39 -14.63 6.85
N GLN A 139 69.17 -13.64 6.41
CA GLN A 139 68.78 -12.76 5.30
C GLN A 139 68.59 -13.54 4.00
N TYR A 140 69.49 -14.49 3.71
CA TYR A 140 69.39 -15.35 2.54
C TYR A 140 68.11 -16.20 2.55
N LEU A 141 67.76 -16.80 3.69
CA LEU A 141 66.51 -17.56 3.84
C LEU A 141 65.27 -16.69 3.59
N GLN A 142 65.26 -15.46 4.12
CA GLN A 142 64.18 -14.50 3.86
C GLN A 142 64.06 -14.13 2.37
N ILE A 143 65.19 -14.00 1.67
CA ILE A 143 65.20 -13.74 0.23
C ILE A 143 64.64 -14.95 -0.53
N GLN A 144 65.02 -16.17 -0.17
CA GLN A 144 64.48 -17.39 -0.78
C GLN A 144 62.95 -17.48 -0.63
N GLU A 145 62.41 -17.18 0.55
CA GLU A 145 60.95 -17.15 0.76
C GLU A 145 60.26 -16.10 -0.12
N LYS A 146 60.86 -14.92 -0.27
CA LYS A 146 60.32 -13.87 -1.15
C LYS A 146 60.31 -14.32 -2.61
N ILE A 147 61.37 -14.99 -3.07
CA ILE A 147 61.43 -15.56 -4.42
C ILE A 147 60.30 -16.56 -4.63
N GLN A 148 60.09 -17.50 -3.69
CA GLN A 148 59.00 -18.48 -3.80
C GLN A 148 57.61 -17.82 -3.88
N LYS A 149 57.38 -16.78 -3.09
CA LYS A 149 56.13 -16.00 -3.14
C LYS A 149 55.94 -15.31 -4.49
N LEU A 150 57.01 -14.72 -5.05
CA LEU A 150 56.95 -14.09 -6.37
C LEU A 150 56.67 -15.13 -7.46
N THR A 151 57.32 -16.29 -7.44
CA THR A 151 57.05 -17.37 -8.40
C THR A 151 55.60 -17.86 -8.32
N LEU A 152 55.03 -17.94 -7.11
CA LEU A 152 53.61 -18.26 -6.94
C LEU A 152 52.72 -17.20 -7.59
N ILE A 153 52.98 -15.91 -7.34
CA ILE A 153 52.23 -14.80 -7.95
C ILE A 153 52.36 -14.83 -9.47
N GLU A 154 53.55 -15.04 -10.01
CA GLU A 154 53.78 -15.18 -11.45
C GLU A 154 52.97 -16.33 -12.05
N SER A 155 52.94 -17.49 -11.38
CA SER A 155 52.13 -18.64 -11.84
C SER A 155 50.62 -18.34 -11.81
N GLN A 156 50.14 -17.61 -10.80
CA GLN A 156 48.76 -17.17 -10.71
C GLN A 156 48.42 -16.16 -11.81
N LEU A 157 49.31 -15.21 -12.09
CA LEU A 157 49.15 -14.24 -13.18
C LEU A 157 49.15 -14.90 -14.55
N GLN A 158 50.00 -15.90 -14.78
CA GLN A 158 49.99 -16.69 -16.01
C GLN A 158 48.71 -17.51 -16.18
N GLY A 159 48.11 -17.98 -15.07
CA GLY A 159 46.83 -18.67 -15.07
C GLY A 159 45.62 -17.76 -15.30
N ILE A 160 45.76 -16.44 -15.10
CA ILE A 160 44.69 -15.46 -15.34
C ILE A 160 44.70 -15.07 -16.81
N ASN A 161 43.73 -15.59 -17.57
CA ASN A 161 43.50 -15.15 -18.93
C ASN A 161 42.71 -13.83 -18.94
N VAL A 162 43.43 -12.71 -19.05
CA VAL A 162 42.85 -11.36 -19.10
C VAL A 162 41.89 -11.19 -20.28
N GLU A 163 42.12 -11.89 -21.40
CA GLU A 163 41.23 -11.82 -22.57
C GLU A 163 39.89 -12.51 -22.29
N ALA A 164 39.90 -13.63 -21.57
CA ALA A 164 38.68 -14.31 -21.14
C ALA A 164 37.85 -13.43 -20.18
N LEU A 165 38.50 -12.77 -19.22
CA LEU A 165 37.82 -11.85 -18.29
C LEU A 165 37.24 -10.62 -19.00
N LYS A 166 37.96 -10.05 -19.98
CA LYS A 166 37.43 -8.95 -20.81
C LYS A 166 36.22 -9.42 -21.61
N ALA A 167 36.29 -10.60 -22.22
CA ALA A 167 35.17 -11.18 -22.96
C ALA A 167 33.95 -11.45 -22.06
N GLU A 168 34.15 -11.90 -20.81
CA GLU A 168 33.06 -12.05 -19.84
C GLU A 168 32.43 -10.71 -19.45
N ILE A 169 33.25 -9.66 -19.23
CA ILE A 169 32.77 -8.32 -18.94
C ILE A 169 31.95 -7.77 -20.12
N ASP A 170 32.45 -7.90 -21.35
CA ASP A 170 31.75 -7.45 -22.55
C ASP A 170 30.44 -8.21 -22.73
N GLN A 171 30.42 -9.54 -22.53
CA GLN A 171 29.18 -10.33 -22.55
C GLN A 171 28.18 -9.91 -21.47
N GLN A 172 28.65 -9.55 -20.28
CA GLN A 172 27.76 -9.06 -19.22
C GLN A 172 27.23 -7.66 -19.55
N ALA A 173 28.06 -6.78 -20.10
CA ALA A 173 27.65 -5.46 -20.57
C ALA A 173 26.56 -5.56 -21.64
N ASP A 174 26.75 -6.44 -22.64
CA ASP A 174 25.77 -6.71 -23.70
C ASP A 174 24.44 -7.24 -23.15
N ARG A 175 24.46 -7.98 -22.03
CA ARG A 175 23.24 -8.46 -21.34
C ARG A 175 22.54 -7.36 -20.54
N ILE A 176 23.30 -6.48 -19.90
CA ILE A 176 22.76 -5.44 -19.01
C ILE A 176 22.19 -4.26 -19.81
N GLU A 177 22.80 -3.88 -20.93
CA GLU A 177 22.35 -2.74 -21.75
C GLU A 177 20.86 -2.81 -22.16
N PRO A 178 20.31 -3.94 -22.66
CA PRO A 178 18.89 -4.03 -22.98
C PRO A 178 17.99 -3.99 -21.74
N GLU A 179 18.45 -4.49 -20.58
CA GLU A 179 17.71 -4.41 -19.32
C GLU A 179 17.62 -2.97 -18.81
N ALA A 180 18.72 -2.21 -18.91
CA ALA A 180 18.75 -0.79 -18.58
C ALA A 180 17.81 0.03 -19.46
N LYS A 181 17.77 -0.24 -20.79
CA LYS A 181 16.83 0.40 -21.72
C LYS A 181 15.37 0.09 -21.36
N LYS A 182 15.04 -1.18 -21.09
CA LYS A 182 13.68 -1.58 -20.63
C LYS A 182 13.30 -0.88 -19.32
N LEU A 183 14.23 -0.75 -18.39
CA LEU A 183 13.98 -0.07 -17.12
C LEU A 183 13.68 1.42 -17.32
N ALA A 184 14.42 2.10 -18.20
CA ALA A 184 14.15 3.49 -18.55
C ALA A 184 12.75 3.66 -19.20
N GLU A 185 12.37 2.75 -20.12
CA GLU A 185 11.03 2.74 -20.71
C GLU A 185 9.92 2.54 -19.66
N LEU A 186 10.13 1.63 -18.72
CA LEU A 186 9.17 1.38 -17.63
C LEU A 186 9.06 2.58 -16.68
N GLN A 187 10.18 3.26 -16.38
CA GLN A 187 10.17 4.49 -15.59
C GLN A 187 9.39 5.61 -16.29
N GLN A 188 9.56 5.75 -17.60
CA GLN A 188 8.80 6.72 -18.40
C GLN A 188 7.30 6.39 -18.40
N LYS A 189 6.93 5.12 -18.64
CA LYS A 189 5.53 4.67 -18.55
C LYS A 189 4.93 4.93 -17.17
N ARG A 190 5.69 4.71 -16.09
CA ARG A 190 5.24 5.01 -14.73
C ARG A 190 5.00 6.51 -14.52
N PHE A 191 5.87 7.36 -15.04
CA PHE A 191 5.69 8.81 -14.97
C PHE A 191 4.41 9.25 -15.70
N ASP A 192 4.19 8.75 -16.92
CA ASP A 192 2.99 9.06 -17.71
C ASP A 192 1.71 8.59 -17.02
N LEU A 193 1.71 7.39 -16.43
CA LEU A 193 0.58 6.87 -15.66
C LEU A 193 0.30 7.70 -14.42
N ASN A 194 1.32 8.12 -13.66
CA ASN A 194 1.14 8.99 -12.50
C ASN A 194 0.53 10.34 -12.89
N LYS A 195 0.98 10.91 -14.00
CA LYS A 195 0.37 12.14 -14.55
C LYS A 195 -1.11 11.92 -14.88
N LYS A 196 -1.44 10.77 -15.48
CA LYS A 196 -2.84 10.45 -15.81
C LYS A 196 -3.71 10.25 -14.55
N ILE A 197 -3.17 9.62 -13.52
CA ILE A 197 -3.85 9.49 -12.22
C ILE A 197 -4.14 10.86 -11.63
N GLN A 198 -3.17 11.77 -11.65
CA GLN A 198 -3.36 13.13 -11.14
C GLN A 198 -4.46 13.89 -11.91
N GLU A 199 -4.47 13.80 -13.26
CA GLU A 199 -5.55 14.38 -14.08
C GLU A 199 -6.93 13.82 -13.71
N LEU A 200 -7.02 12.50 -13.47
CA LEU A 200 -8.28 11.86 -13.08
C LEU A 200 -8.72 12.25 -11.68
N GLU A 201 -7.78 12.44 -10.74
CA GLU A 201 -8.09 12.93 -9.40
C GLU A 201 -8.63 14.37 -9.44
N GLU A 202 -8.04 15.23 -10.28
CA GLU A 202 -8.55 16.59 -10.51
C GLU A 202 -9.95 16.59 -11.15
N GLU A 203 -10.20 15.69 -12.12
CA GLU A 203 -11.51 15.54 -12.75
C GLU A 203 -12.55 15.03 -11.74
N LYS A 204 -12.19 14.04 -10.92
CA LYS A 204 -13.04 13.53 -9.84
C LYS A 204 -13.40 14.64 -8.85
N GLN A 205 -12.44 15.45 -8.41
CA GLN A 205 -12.71 16.56 -7.50
C GLN A 205 -13.68 17.59 -8.09
N LYS A 206 -13.58 17.88 -9.40
CA LYS A 206 -14.54 18.77 -10.08
C LYS A 206 -15.95 18.17 -10.11
N LEU A 207 -16.06 16.88 -10.44
CA LEU A 207 -17.34 16.18 -10.46
C LEU A 207 -17.98 16.11 -9.07
N ASP A 208 -17.20 15.81 -8.03
CA ASP A 208 -17.68 15.79 -6.64
C ASP A 208 -18.22 17.18 -6.23
N GLY A 209 -17.52 18.26 -6.62
CA GLY A 209 -18.02 19.63 -6.40
C GLY A 209 -19.28 19.98 -7.19
N GLU A 210 -19.44 19.46 -8.40
CA GLU A 210 -20.66 19.62 -9.19
C GLU A 210 -21.84 18.85 -8.60
N ILE A 211 -21.60 17.63 -8.10
CA ILE A 211 -22.60 16.83 -7.38
C ILE A 211 -23.08 17.57 -6.14
N GLU A 212 -22.16 18.08 -5.31
CA GLU A 212 -22.52 18.85 -4.10
C GLU A 212 -23.37 20.09 -4.46
N TYR A 213 -22.99 20.82 -5.51
CA TYR A 213 -23.77 21.95 -6.01
C TYR A 213 -25.18 21.54 -6.44
N LEU A 214 -25.32 20.44 -7.17
CA LEU A 214 -26.60 19.92 -7.63
C LEU A 214 -27.46 19.42 -6.47
N GLU A 215 -26.88 18.78 -5.46
CA GLU A 215 -27.57 18.35 -4.24
C GLU A 215 -28.13 19.55 -3.46
N ILE A 216 -27.33 20.59 -3.24
CA ILE A 216 -27.77 21.83 -2.59
C ILE A 216 -28.91 22.48 -3.39
N ARG A 217 -28.79 22.52 -4.73
CA ARG A 217 -29.83 23.06 -5.61
C ARG A 217 -31.11 22.23 -5.53
N HIS A 218 -31.01 20.90 -5.54
CA HIS A 218 -32.14 19.99 -5.45
C HIS A 218 -32.87 20.15 -4.11
N GLN A 219 -32.13 20.23 -2.99
CA GLN A 219 -32.70 20.50 -1.67
C GLN A 219 -33.47 21.82 -1.65
N LYS A 220 -32.89 22.92 -2.18
CA LYS A 220 -33.58 24.22 -2.28
C LYS A 220 -34.87 24.13 -3.09
N LEU A 221 -34.84 23.49 -4.27
CA LEU A 221 -36.03 23.33 -5.10
C LEU A 221 -37.09 22.47 -4.42
N THR A 222 -36.68 21.42 -3.71
CA THR A 222 -37.58 20.56 -2.92
C THR A 222 -38.24 21.37 -1.81
N SER A 223 -37.50 22.18 -1.05
CA SER A 223 -38.05 23.06 -0.02
C SER A 223 -39.04 24.08 -0.59
N ILE A 224 -38.71 24.72 -1.72
CA ILE A 224 -39.62 25.66 -2.40
C ILE A 224 -40.90 24.95 -2.86
N THR A 225 -40.77 23.76 -3.43
CA THR A 225 -41.91 22.97 -3.92
C THR A 225 -42.80 22.53 -2.77
N SER A 226 -42.21 21.99 -1.69
CA SER A 226 -42.92 21.62 -0.47
C SER A 226 -43.72 22.81 0.09
N HIS A 227 -43.08 23.97 0.20
CA HIS A 227 -43.75 25.18 0.68
C HIS A 227 -44.91 25.60 -0.23
N LYS A 228 -44.72 25.59 -1.57
CA LYS A 228 -45.81 25.87 -2.52
C LYS A 228 -46.95 24.86 -2.42
N THR A 229 -46.65 23.56 -2.24
CA THR A 229 -47.69 22.53 -2.08
C THR A 229 -48.47 22.70 -0.78
N GLU A 230 -47.83 23.12 0.31
CA GLU A 230 -48.53 23.45 1.56
C GLU A 230 -49.46 24.64 1.39
N VAL A 231 -49.00 25.70 0.70
CA VAL A 231 -49.85 26.85 0.36
C VAL A 231 -51.04 26.42 -0.48
N LEU A 232 -50.84 25.64 -1.54
CA LEU A 232 -51.94 25.13 -2.37
C LEU A 232 -52.92 24.27 -1.56
N LYS A 233 -52.42 23.39 -0.67
CA LYS A 233 -53.26 22.58 0.21
C LYS A 233 -54.10 23.46 1.13
N SER A 234 -53.54 24.53 1.69
CA SER A 234 -54.27 25.47 2.52
C SER A 234 -55.37 26.22 1.74
N LEU A 235 -55.11 26.58 0.48
CA LEU A 235 -56.11 27.20 -0.40
C LEU A 235 -57.26 26.23 -0.73
N ILE A 236 -56.95 24.97 -1.08
CA ILE A 236 -57.95 23.93 -1.35
C ILE A 236 -58.84 23.72 -0.12
N VAL A 237 -58.25 23.60 1.08
CA VAL A 237 -59.00 23.47 2.33
C VAL A 237 -59.85 24.71 2.61
N GLY A 238 -59.39 25.90 2.24
CA GLY A 238 -60.15 27.14 2.36
C GLY A 238 -61.35 27.24 1.41
N GLU A 239 -61.27 26.66 0.21
CA GLU A 239 -62.36 26.65 -0.78
C GLU A 239 -63.38 25.50 -0.60
N GLN A 240 -62.97 24.44 0.10
CA GLN A 240 -63.81 23.28 0.42
C GLN A 240 -65.17 23.62 1.07
N PRO A 241 -65.29 24.52 2.08
CA PRO A 241 -66.59 24.87 2.66
C PRO A 241 -67.52 25.57 1.65
N LEU A 242 -66.97 26.29 0.67
CA LEU A 242 -67.73 26.99 -0.36
C LEU A 242 -68.34 26.01 -1.37
N LEU A 243 -67.61 24.93 -1.69
CA LEU A 243 -68.12 23.82 -2.49
C LEU A 243 -69.20 23.02 -1.75
N GLU A 244 -69.01 22.75 -0.45
CA GLU A 244 -70.03 22.08 0.38
C GLU A 244 -71.34 22.89 0.43
N GLU A 245 -71.27 24.21 0.56
CA GLU A 245 -72.45 25.10 0.50
C GLU A 245 -73.17 25.04 -0.85
N ILE A 246 -72.44 25.01 -1.98
CA ILE A 246 -73.05 24.90 -3.31
C ILE A 246 -73.73 23.54 -3.48
N THR A 247 -73.09 22.44 -3.05
CA THR A 247 -73.66 21.09 -3.19
C THR A 247 -74.91 20.88 -2.35
N THR A 248 -74.94 21.39 -1.12
CA THR A 248 -76.12 21.30 -0.24
C THR A 248 -77.30 22.11 -0.79
N ASN A 249 -77.05 23.29 -1.37
CA ASN A 249 -78.09 24.08 -2.02
C ASN A 249 -78.67 23.36 -3.26
N LEU A 250 -77.82 22.78 -4.12
CA LEU A 250 -78.28 22.01 -5.29
C LEU A 250 -79.10 20.77 -4.92
N ASP A 251 -78.72 20.05 -3.86
CA ASP A 251 -79.49 18.91 -3.36
C ASP A 251 -80.87 19.34 -2.84
N SER A 252 -80.96 20.49 -2.19
CA SER A 252 -82.24 21.05 -1.72
C SER A 252 -83.17 21.41 -2.89
N GLU A 253 -82.64 22.01 -3.97
CA GLU A 253 -83.40 22.31 -5.19
C GLU A 253 -83.88 21.03 -5.90
N LEU A 254 -83.03 20.01 -6.00
CA LEU A 254 -83.39 18.73 -6.60
C LEU A 254 -84.49 18.00 -5.82
N GLN A 255 -84.46 18.04 -4.48
CA GLN A 255 -85.53 17.47 -3.66
C GLN A 255 -86.87 18.18 -3.90
N LEU A 256 -86.86 19.51 -3.95
CA LEU A 256 -88.07 20.30 -4.19
C LEU A 256 -88.68 20.00 -5.57
N ASN A 257 -87.83 19.80 -6.58
CA ASN A 257 -88.27 19.45 -7.94
C ASN A 257 -88.86 18.02 -8.02
N ARG A 258 -88.30 17.05 -7.27
CA ARG A 258 -88.87 15.69 -7.17
C ARG A 258 -90.25 15.69 -6.54
N GLU A 259 -90.47 16.49 -5.51
CA GLU A 259 -91.78 16.59 -4.84
C GLU A 259 -92.84 17.20 -5.78
N ASN A 260 -92.49 18.24 -6.54
CA ASN A 260 -93.38 18.82 -7.56
C ASN A 260 -93.76 17.82 -8.66
N TYR A 261 -92.80 17.00 -9.12
CA TYR A 261 -93.05 15.95 -10.11
C TYR A 261 -94.01 14.88 -9.57
N ARG A 262 -93.87 14.51 -8.30
CA ARG A 262 -94.76 13.55 -7.66
C ARG A 262 -96.20 14.07 -7.56
N GLN A 263 -96.38 15.32 -7.15
CA GLN A 263 -97.71 15.93 -7.04
C GLN A 263 -98.43 16.02 -8.39
N THR A 264 -97.71 16.39 -9.44
CA THR A 264 -98.27 16.44 -10.81
C THR A 264 -98.63 15.05 -11.35
N TRP A 265 -97.84 14.02 -11.05
CA TRP A 265 -98.16 12.63 -11.40
C TRP A 265 -99.43 12.11 -10.71
N GLU A 266 -99.59 12.37 -9.41
CA GLU A 266 -100.80 11.99 -8.66
C GLU A 266 -102.06 12.69 -9.20
N ALA A 267 -101.95 13.95 -9.62
CA ALA A 267 -103.05 14.68 -10.26
C ALA A 267 -103.45 14.06 -11.62
N LEU A 268 -102.47 13.63 -12.42
CA LEU A 268 -102.69 13.04 -13.74
C LEU A 268 -103.40 11.68 -13.63
N GLN A 269 -103.02 10.84 -12.66
CA GLN A 269 -103.70 9.58 -12.34
C GLN A 269 -105.19 9.77 -12.01
N LYS A 270 -105.54 10.78 -11.20
CA LYS A 270 -106.94 11.09 -10.88
C LYS A 270 -107.74 11.52 -12.11
N MET A 271 -107.12 12.26 -13.03
CA MET A 271 -107.78 12.69 -14.26
C MET A 271 -108.05 11.53 -15.22
N ILE A 272 -107.13 10.55 -15.29
CA ILE A 272 -107.32 9.31 -16.05
C ILE A 272 -108.53 8.54 -15.49
N GLN A 273 -108.60 8.33 -14.17
CA GLN A 273 -109.75 7.67 -13.53
C GLN A 273 -111.08 8.37 -13.84
N ALA A 274 -111.13 9.70 -13.73
CA ALA A 274 -112.34 10.46 -14.07
C ALA A 274 -112.74 10.31 -15.55
N SER A 275 -111.77 10.19 -16.45
CA SER A 275 -112.04 9.96 -17.88
C SER A 275 -112.59 8.56 -18.17
N GLU A 276 -112.10 7.53 -17.46
CA GLU A 276 -112.61 6.16 -17.55
C GLU A 276 -114.04 6.06 -17.02
N GLU A 277 -114.34 6.74 -15.90
CA GLU A 277 -115.71 6.85 -15.37
C GLU A 277 -116.67 7.50 -16.37
N TYR A 278 -116.25 8.61 -17.00
CA TYR A 278 -117.04 9.28 -18.03
C TYR A 278 -117.28 8.38 -19.27
N TYR A 279 -116.26 7.64 -19.69
CA TYR A 279 -116.37 6.68 -20.79
C TYR A 279 -117.40 5.57 -20.47
N ASN A 280 -117.34 5.00 -19.26
CA ASN A 280 -118.28 3.97 -18.83
C ASN A 280 -119.73 4.48 -18.74
N GLN A 281 -119.94 5.69 -18.22
CA GLN A 281 -121.28 6.31 -18.16
C GLN A 281 -121.89 6.53 -19.56
N ASN A 282 -121.08 6.92 -20.54
CA ASN A 282 -121.55 7.06 -21.92
C ASN A 282 -121.94 5.71 -22.53
N LEU A 283 -121.20 4.64 -22.20
CA LEU A 283 -121.47 3.29 -22.69
C LEU A 283 -122.78 2.74 -22.11
N GLU A 284 -123.09 3.03 -20.84
CA GLU A 284 -124.39 2.73 -20.23
C GLU A 284 -125.54 3.51 -20.88
N LEU A 285 -125.35 4.81 -21.14
CA LEU A 285 -126.33 5.65 -21.84
C LEU A 285 -126.61 5.11 -23.24
N GLN A 286 -125.57 4.73 -23.99
CA GLN A 286 -125.71 4.18 -25.33
C GLN A 286 -126.52 2.86 -25.34
N ASN A 287 -126.26 1.96 -24.38
CA ASN A 287 -127.04 0.74 -24.20
C ASN A 287 -128.52 1.04 -23.83
N SER A 288 -128.78 2.02 -22.96
CA SER A 288 -130.14 2.41 -22.60
C SER A 288 -130.92 3.00 -23.78
N PHE A 289 -130.27 3.83 -24.61
CA PHE A 289 -130.87 4.34 -25.85
C PHE A 289 -131.18 3.20 -26.82
N GLN A 290 -130.28 2.23 -26.97
CA GLN A 290 -130.49 1.09 -27.86
C GLN A 290 -131.69 0.23 -27.41
N LEU A 291 -131.82 -0.03 -26.11
CA LEU A 291 -132.99 -0.70 -25.53
C LEU A 291 -134.29 0.10 -25.73
N HIS A 292 -134.25 1.43 -25.58
CA HIS A 292 -135.40 2.29 -25.84
C HIS A 292 -135.83 2.28 -27.32
N PHE A 293 -134.89 2.27 -28.26
CA PHE A 293 -135.19 2.17 -29.69
C PHE A 293 -135.85 0.82 -30.05
N GLU A 294 -135.37 -0.28 -29.47
CA GLU A 294 -135.96 -1.60 -29.69
C GLU A 294 -137.37 -1.70 -29.09
N SER A 295 -137.60 -1.14 -27.90
CA SER A 295 -138.91 -1.07 -27.26
C SER A 295 -139.92 -0.22 -28.06
N ASN A 296 -139.50 0.93 -28.59
CA ASN A 296 -140.34 1.76 -29.46
C ASN A 296 -140.67 1.09 -30.80
N ARG A 297 -139.75 0.28 -31.33
CA ARG A 297 -139.98 -0.51 -32.54
C ARG A 297 -141.08 -1.56 -32.32
N GLU A 298 -141.08 -2.25 -31.18
CA GLU A 298 -142.17 -3.19 -30.83
C GLU A 298 -143.51 -2.47 -30.59
N PHE A 299 -143.51 -1.26 -30.04
CA PHE A 299 -144.73 -0.46 -29.84
C PHE A 299 -145.37 -0.02 -31.18
N SER A 300 -144.54 0.29 -32.18
CA SER A 300 -145.01 0.71 -33.51
C SER A 300 -145.70 -0.41 -34.32
N GLN A 301 -145.44 -1.68 -34.02
CA GLN A 301 -146.09 -2.83 -34.69
C GLN A 301 -147.51 -3.14 -34.16
N LYS A 302 -147.97 -2.46 -33.09
CA LYS A 302 -149.26 -2.72 -32.42
C LYS A 302 -150.31 -1.62 -32.58
N LEU A 303 -150.07 -0.61 -33.41
CA LEU A 303 -151.05 0.45 -33.71
C LEU A 303 -151.54 0.38 -35.16
N VAL A 304 -152.83 0.08 -35.34
CA VAL A 304 -153.53 0.18 -36.63
C VAL A 304 -153.91 1.65 -36.86
N VAL A 305 -153.25 2.32 -37.80
CA VAL A 305 -153.57 3.68 -38.22
C VAL A 305 -153.90 3.68 -39.72
N ASP A 306 -155.10 4.18 -40.04
CA ASP A 306 -155.71 4.26 -41.36
C ASP A 306 -154.84 5.00 -42.40
N GLN A 307 -154.20 4.25 -43.30
CA GLN A 307 -153.42 4.75 -44.43
C GLN A 307 -154.25 5.56 -45.45
N SER A 308 -155.58 5.43 -45.44
CA SER A 308 -156.49 6.12 -46.36
C SER A 308 -156.64 7.62 -46.10
N LYS A 309 -156.49 8.08 -44.85
CA LYS A 309 -156.56 9.51 -44.50
C LYS A 309 -155.30 10.29 -44.88
N ILE A 310 -154.13 9.64 -44.81
CA ILE A 310 -152.85 10.27 -45.18
C ILE A 310 -152.76 10.46 -46.70
N GLN A 311 -153.26 9.49 -47.49
CA GLN A 311 -153.32 9.62 -48.94
C GLN A 311 -154.31 10.68 -49.41
N GLN A 312 -155.47 10.82 -48.77
CA GLN A 312 -156.43 11.90 -49.11
C GLN A 312 -155.87 13.30 -48.85
N PHE A 313 -155.08 13.48 -47.78
CA PHE A 313 -154.40 14.76 -47.50
C PHE A 313 -153.28 15.07 -48.49
N LEU A 314 -152.56 14.06 -48.98
CA LEU A 314 -151.54 14.24 -50.02
C LEU A 314 -152.18 14.61 -51.37
N THR A 315 -153.28 13.96 -51.78
CA THR A 315 -153.96 14.29 -53.03
C THR A 315 -154.65 15.65 -53.01
N THR A 316 -155.16 16.10 -51.85
CA THR A 316 -155.72 17.48 -51.75
C THR A 316 -154.65 18.56 -51.77
N LEU A 317 -153.43 18.28 -51.28
CA LEU A 317 -152.30 19.20 -51.41
C LEU A 317 -151.77 19.27 -52.86
N GLU A 318 -151.77 18.16 -53.58
CA GLU A 318 -151.40 18.13 -55.01
C GLU A 318 -152.43 18.89 -55.87
N ASP A 319 -153.74 18.71 -55.65
CA ASP A 319 -154.80 19.42 -56.39
C ASP A 319 -154.77 20.94 -56.12
N THR A 320 -154.47 21.37 -54.89
CA THR A 320 -154.39 22.80 -54.55
C THR A 320 -153.16 23.48 -55.12
N LEU A 321 -152.03 22.78 -55.21
CA LEU A 321 -150.84 23.28 -55.91
C LEU A 321 -151.06 23.40 -57.42
N GLN A 322 -151.77 22.45 -58.04
CA GLN A 322 -152.07 22.48 -59.47
C GLN A 322 -153.03 23.63 -59.84
N GLN A 323 -153.99 23.97 -58.99
CA GLN A 323 -154.88 25.12 -59.19
C GLN A 323 -154.14 26.46 -59.12
N LEU A 324 -153.18 26.61 -58.20
CA LEU A 324 -152.34 27.81 -58.11
C LEU A 324 -151.46 28.02 -59.36
N ASP A 325 -150.95 26.94 -59.94
CA ASP A 325 -150.17 27.00 -61.19
C ASP A 325 -151.04 27.37 -62.41
N GLU A 326 -152.30 26.92 -62.46
CA GLU A 326 -153.26 27.32 -63.50
C GLU A 326 -153.64 28.80 -63.39
N GLU A 327 -153.88 29.32 -62.17
CA GLU A 327 -154.16 30.74 -61.94
C GLU A 327 -152.98 31.64 -62.33
N LEU A 328 -151.75 31.21 -62.05
CA LEU A 328 -150.53 31.90 -62.50
C LEU A 328 -150.42 31.93 -64.03
N ALA A 329 -150.76 30.83 -64.73
CA ALA A 329 -150.75 30.79 -66.19
C ALA A 329 -151.81 31.73 -66.83
N VAL A 330 -152.98 31.87 -66.19
CA VAL A 330 -154.04 32.82 -66.62
C VAL A 330 -153.60 34.27 -66.41
N ALA A 331 -152.89 34.58 -65.32
CA ALA A 331 -152.35 35.92 -65.06
C ALA A 331 -151.29 36.34 -66.09
N TYR A 332 -150.40 35.42 -66.52
CA TYR A 332 -149.39 35.71 -67.57
C TYR A 332 -150.03 36.05 -68.93
N LYS A 333 -151.09 35.33 -69.34
CA LYS A 333 -151.83 35.63 -70.60
C LYS A 333 -152.55 36.98 -70.58
N LEU A 334 -153.10 37.39 -69.44
CA LEU A 334 -153.75 38.71 -69.29
C LEU A 334 -152.75 39.86 -69.40
N LEU A 335 -151.53 39.67 -68.88
CA LEU A 335 -150.44 40.64 -68.95
C LEU A 335 -149.90 40.79 -70.40
N GLU A 336 -149.82 39.69 -71.15
CA GLU A 336 -149.38 39.67 -72.55
C GLU A 336 -150.38 40.36 -73.49
N ASN A 337 -151.68 40.20 -73.25
CA ASN A 337 -152.74 40.90 -73.99
C ASN A 337 -152.83 42.39 -73.64
N ALA A 338 -152.56 42.78 -72.39
CA ALA A 338 -152.51 44.19 -71.98
C ALA A 338 -151.37 44.96 -72.68
N LYS A 339 -150.23 44.31 -72.92
CA LYS A 339 -149.11 44.90 -73.69
C LYS A 339 -149.46 45.18 -75.16
N ARG A 340 -150.27 44.33 -75.81
CA ARG A 340 -150.72 44.59 -77.21
C ARG A 340 -151.67 45.78 -77.35
N LYS A 341 -152.39 46.18 -76.28
CA LYS A 341 -153.33 47.32 -76.31
C LYS A 341 -152.65 48.70 -76.19
N GLN A 342 -151.37 48.76 -75.78
CA GLN A 342 -150.68 50.03 -75.54
C GLN A 342 -149.89 50.59 -76.75
N GLU A 343 -149.72 49.85 -77.85
CA GLU A 343 -148.94 50.33 -79.01
C GLU A 343 -149.75 51.05 -80.11
N PHE A 344 -151.09 51.11 -80.04
CA PHE A 344 -151.89 51.73 -81.11
C PHE A 344 -153.05 52.59 -80.60
N ARG A 345 -152.75 53.67 -79.86
CA ARG A 345 -153.50 54.96 -79.91
C ARG A 345 -152.59 56.10 -79.42
N PHE A 346 -151.70 56.57 -80.29
CA PHE A 346 -151.20 57.96 -80.27
C PHE A 346 -151.64 58.66 -81.56
N GLY A 347 -152.22 59.84 -81.42
CA GLY A 347 -152.73 60.69 -82.49
C GLY A 347 -154.24 60.92 -82.32
N TYR A 348 -154.65 61.95 -81.56
CA TYR A 348 -154.99 63.31 -82.06
C TYR A 348 -156.26 63.23 -82.94
N ASP A 349 -157.32 64.03 -82.75
CA ASP A 349 -157.31 65.48 -82.52
C ASP A 349 -158.77 65.98 -82.26
N PRO A 350 -159.09 67.29 -82.21
CA PRO A 350 -159.50 67.98 -80.99
C PRO A 350 -160.88 68.67 -81.15
N THR A 351 -161.21 69.52 -80.17
CA THR A 351 -162.47 70.27 -79.92
C THR A 351 -163.61 69.49 -79.27
#